data_AF-N6UTF2-F1
#
_entry.id   AF-N6UTF2-F1
#
_cell.length_a   1.000
_cell.length_b   1.000
_cell.length_c   1.000
_cell.angle_alpha   90.00
_cell.angle_beta   90.00
_cell.angle_gamma   90.00
#
_symmetry.space_group_name_H-M   'P 1'
#
loop_
_entity.id
_entity.type
_entity.pdbx_description
1 polymer ?
#
loop_
_entity_poly.entity_id
_entity_poly.type
_entity_poly.pdbx_seq_one_letter_code
_entity_poly.pdbx_strand_id
1 'polypeptide(L)'
;MKHFYFYKIMTGILAGLFSAVIGMAIISVANIAPYFSLLLGCFISLPIFVVAFGFGTLPSFIALISVTFVLTIANNIYIGFGFMLLFFLPAVYTSWLFGLARPVQEENVLIWYPLPSVIFLLTNFVALTLTFVGIYVQMHPITPIAAQEVTANIVQVMRQSQSINEADILAFSELLTTHAATLTAIALTTYSLIFLIGNLYFSMTTAQYMKLLTRPRDDWKQTFRLPLSGLIIFIIACIVSMLELGPILNLGTRVFTTAYTVVISISGLAYLHHITKRISGRIIILSLVYIAALTVVFALPIAFMTMLMGIWATIQYNFQSYNKLH
;
A
#
# COMPACT_ATOMS: atom_id res chain seq x y z
N MET A 1 -13.01 -23.41 -27.05
CA MET A 1 -11.76 -22.95 -26.39
C MET A 1 -11.25 -21.59 -26.90
N LYS A 2 -11.13 -21.32 -28.22
CA LYS A 2 -10.66 -20.02 -28.74
C LYS A 2 -11.47 -18.79 -28.26
N HIS A 3 -12.80 -18.87 -28.23
CA HIS A 3 -13.65 -17.78 -27.75
C HIS A 3 -13.43 -17.41 -26.27
N PHE A 4 -13.02 -18.38 -25.44
CA PHE A 4 -12.79 -18.16 -24.01
C PHE A 4 -11.48 -17.37 -23.75
N TYR A 5 -10.43 -17.65 -24.51
CA TYR A 5 -9.18 -16.88 -24.45
C TYR A 5 -9.36 -15.44 -24.94
N PHE A 6 -10.07 -15.26 -26.06
CA PHE A 6 -10.38 -13.94 -26.59
C PHE A 6 -11.16 -13.08 -25.58
N TYR A 7 -12.17 -13.67 -24.94
CA TYR A 7 -12.95 -12.99 -23.90
C TYR A 7 -12.08 -12.53 -22.72
N LYS A 8 -11.17 -13.37 -22.22
CA LYS A 8 -10.22 -13.00 -21.15
C LYS A 8 -9.31 -11.85 -21.57
N ILE A 9 -8.82 -11.85 -22.80
CA ILE A 9 -7.98 -10.76 -23.31
C ILE A 9 -8.79 -9.45 -23.34
N MET A 10 -10.01 -9.47 -23.87
CA MET A 10 -10.86 -8.28 -23.92
C MET A 10 -11.20 -7.72 -22.53
N THR A 11 -11.55 -8.58 -21.57
CA THR A 11 -11.85 -8.12 -20.20
C THR A 11 -10.62 -7.55 -19.50
N GLY A 12 -9.44 -8.14 -19.75
CA GLY A 12 -8.16 -7.58 -19.30
C GLY A 12 -7.89 -6.18 -19.86
N ILE A 13 -8.03 -6.00 -21.18
CA ILE A 13 -7.86 -4.68 -21.83
C ILE A 13 -8.83 -3.67 -21.22
N LEU A 14 -10.11 -4.03 -21.09
CA LEU A 14 -11.14 -3.12 -20.57
C LEU A 14 -10.83 -2.69 -19.12
N ALA A 15 -10.42 -3.62 -18.26
CA ALA A 15 -9.99 -3.29 -16.90
C ALA A 15 -8.75 -2.37 -16.87
N GLY A 16 -7.77 -2.62 -17.77
CA GLY A 16 -6.62 -1.73 -17.93
C GLY A 16 -7.02 -0.32 -18.35
N LEU A 17 -7.96 -0.17 -19.28
CA LEU A 17 -8.49 1.13 -19.70
C LEU A 17 -9.22 1.85 -18.56
N PHE A 18 -10.04 1.15 -17.77
CA PHE A 18 -10.68 1.74 -16.59
C PHE A 18 -9.64 2.22 -15.56
N SER A 19 -8.63 1.41 -15.25
CA SER A 19 -7.53 1.83 -14.37
C SER A 19 -6.74 3.01 -14.94
N ALA A 20 -6.60 3.11 -16.28
CA ALA A 20 -5.96 4.25 -16.93
C ALA A 20 -6.75 5.54 -16.74
N VAL A 21 -8.08 5.48 -16.90
CA VAL A 21 -8.97 6.63 -16.66
C VAL A 21 -8.88 7.09 -15.21
N ILE A 22 -8.87 6.17 -14.24
CA ILE A 22 -8.69 6.51 -12.81
C ILE A 22 -7.31 7.15 -12.59
N GLY A 23 -6.25 6.59 -13.17
CA GLY A 23 -4.90 7.16 -13.10
C GLY A 23 -4.81 8.58 -13.68
N MET A 24 -5.43 8.83 -14.84
CA MET A 24 -5.49 10.15 -15.45
C MET A 24 -6.30 11.14 -14.59
N ALA A 25 -7.40 10.69 -13.98
CA ALA A 25 -8.20 11.51 -13.08
C ALA A 25 -7.40 11.90 -11.81
N ILE A 26 -6.64 10.96 -11.24
CA ILE A 26 -5.74 11.21 -10.10
C ILE A 26 -4.74 12.32 -10.44
N ILE A 27 -4.05 12.19 -11.59
CA ILE A 27 -3.05 13.17 -12.04
C ILE A 27 -3.69 14.55 -12.27
N SER A 28 -4.83 14.60 -12.95
CA SER A 28 -5.49 15.85 -13.31
C SER A 28 -6.03 16.63 -12.12
N VAL A 29 -6.50 15.92 -11.09
CA VAL A 29 -7.16 16.53 -9.92
C VAL A 29 -6.21 16.70 -8.73
N ALA A 30 -4.99 16.15 -8.79
CA ALA A 30 -4.01 16.19 -7.69
C ALA A 30 -3.76 17.62 -7.14
N ASN A 31 -3.66 18.61 -8.03
CA ASN A 31 -3.35 19.99 -7.65
C ASN A 31 -4.60 20.80 -7.24
N ILE A 32 -5.80 20.39 -7.66
CA ILE A 32 -7.05 21.14 -7.46
C ILE A 32 -7.80 20.63 -6.22
N ALA A 33 -7.91 19.31 -6.09
CA ALA A 33 -8.61 18.66 -4.97
C ALA A 33 -7.80 17.43 -4.51
N PRO A 34 -6.70 17.65 -3.74
CA PRO A 34 -5.79 16.59 -3.33
C PRO A 34 -6.49 15.48 -2.52
N TYR A 35 -7.49 15.83 -1.69
CA TYR A 35 -8.30 14.85 -0.96
C TYR A 35 -9.13 13.95 -1.88
N PHE A 36 -9.64 14.49 -2.99
CA PHE A 36 -10.37 13.70 -3.98
C PHE A 36 -9.43 12.79 -4.78
N SER A 37 -8.24 13.29 -5.13
CA SER A 37 -7.19 12.48 -5.76
C SER A 37 -6.75 11.32 -4.85
N LEU A 38 -6.60 11.56 -3.54
CA LEU A 38 -6.36 10.51 -2.54
C LEU A 38 -7.49 9.47 -2.52
N LEU A 39 -8.75 9.90 -2.54
CA LEU A 39 -9.89 8.99 -2.58
C LEU A 39 -9.86 8.12 -3.85
N LEU A 40 -9.55 8.69 -5.01
CA LEU A 40 -9.42 7.95 -6.26
C LEU A 40 -8.27 6.93 -6.23
N GLY A 41 -7.19 7.21 -5.47
CA GLY A 41 -6.12 6.26 -5.18
C GLY A 41 -6.61 4.93 -4.59
N CYS A 42 -7.68 4.95 -3.78
CA CYS A 42 -8.32 3.73 -3.23
C CYS A 42 -8.93 2.81 -4.29
N PHE A 43 -9.08 3.29 -5.52
CA PHE A 43 -9.73 2.58 -6.61
C PHE A 43 -8.82 2.33 -7.81
N ILE A 44 -7.57 2.78 -7.77
CA ILE A 44 -6.67 2.77 -8.93
C ILE A 44 -6.39 1.36 -9.48
N SER A 45 -6.17 0.39 -8.60
CA SER A 45 -5.88 -1.01 -8.95
C SER A 45 -7.13 -1.90 -8.85
N LEU A 46 -8.28 -1.35 -8.48
CA LEU A 46 -9.52 -2.09 -8.28
C LEU A 46 -9.95 -2.85 -9.55
N PRO A 47 -10.00 -2.24 -10.75
CA PRO A 47 -10.37 -2.96 -11.97
C PRO A 47 -9.46 -4.17 -12.26
N ILE A 48 -8.15 -4.01 -12.05
CA ILE A 48 -7.15 -5.07 -12.24
C ILE A 48 -7.41 -6.24 -11.29
N PHE A 49 -7.61 -5.97 -10.00
CA PHE A 49 -7.92 -7.00 -9.01
C PHE A 49 -9.25 -7.72 -9.30
N VAL A 50 -10.32 -6.99 -9.65
CA VAL A 50 -11.64 -7.57 -9.93
C VAL A 50 -11.57 -8.55 -11.09
N VAL A 51 -10.90 -8.17 -12.18
CA VAL A 51 -10.68 -9.07 -13.32
C VAL A 51 -9.81 -10.27 -12.92
N ALA A 52 -8.80 -10.06 -12.08
CA ALA A 52 -7.95 -11.15 -11.62
C ALA A 52 -8.73 -12.21 -10.83
N PHE A 53 -9.62 -11.77 -9.93
CA PHE A 53 -10.45 -12.67 -9.12
C PHE A 53 -11.52 -13.41 -9.93
N GLY A 54 -12.08 -12.78 -10.96
CA GLY A 54 -13.09 -13.43 -11.80
C GLY A 54 -12.54 -14.35 -12.87
N PHE A 55 -11.41 -13.99 -13.50
CA PHE A 55 -10.95 -14.63 -14.74
C PHE A 55 -9.51 -15.19 -14.68
N GLY A 56 -8.80 -14.97 -13.57
CA GLY A 56 -7.45 -15.46 -13.30
C GLY A 56 -6.34 -14.44 -13.56
N THR A 57 -5.08 -14.87 -13.46
CA THR A 57 -3.90 -13.99 -13.55
C THR A 57 -3.60 -13.46 -14.96
N LEU A 58 -3.89 -14.24 -16.00
CA LEU A 58 -3.63 -13.83 -17.38
C LEU A 58 -4.30 -12.50 -17.77
N PRO A 59 -5.62 -12.31 -17.54
CA PRO A 59 -6.27 -11.04 -17.90
C PRO A 59 -5.81 -9.86 -17.02
N SER A 60 -5.37 -10.07 -15.78
CA SER A 60 -4.81 -8.99 -14.97
C SER A 60 -3.43 -8.55 -15.46
N PHE A 61 -2.62 -9.47 -15.98
CA PHE A 61 -1.37 -9.13 -16.66
C PHE A 61 -1.60 -8.32 -17.94
N ILE A 62 -2.65 -8.65 -18.72
CA ILE A 62 -3.05 -7.86 -19.88
C ILE A 62 -3.52 -6.47 -19.47
N ALA A 63 -4.28 -6.37 -18.37
CA ALA A 63 -4.71 -5.10 -17.80
C ALA A 63 -3.53 -4.22 -17.41
N LEU A 64 -2.51 -4.78 -16.76
CA LEU A 64 -1.23 -4.13 -16.43
C LEU A 64 -0.56 -3.55 -17.68
N ILE A 65 -0.39 -4.34 -18.74
CA ILE A 65 0.24 -3.86 -19.98
C ILE A 65 -0.59 -2.72 -20.58
N SER A 66 -1.92 -2.90 -20.67
CA SER A 66 -2.82 -1.92 -21.27
C SER A 66 -2.81 -0.59 -20.52
N VAL A 67 -2.89 -0.60 -19.19
CA VAL A 67 -2.89 0.64 -18.39
C VAL A 67 -1.55 1.36 -18.50
N THR A 68 -0.44 0.64 -18.43
CA THR A 68 0.90 1.22 -18.52
C THR A 68 1.14 1.84 -19.89
N PHE A 69 0.70 1.17 -20.96
CA PHE A 69 0.79 1.70 -22.32
C PHE A 69 0.02 3.01 -22.47
N VAL A 70 -1.24 3.04 -22.02
CA VAL A 70 -2.09 4.24 -22.11
C VAL A 70 -1.52 5.39 -21.29
N LEU A 71 -1.09 5.17 -20.04
CA LEU A 71 -0.51 6.23 -19.21
C LEU A 71 0.80 6.77 -19.77
N THR A 72 1.61 5.89 -20.38
CA THR A 72 2.88 6.28 -21.03
C THR A 72 2.64 7.19 -22.22
N ILE A 73 1.65 6.86 -23.07
CA ILE A 73 1.31 7.66 -24.25
C ILE A 73 0.62 8.97 -23.86
N ALA A 74 -0.30 8.92 -22.91
CA ALA A 74 -1.10 10.09 -22.54
C ALA A 74 -0.34 11.11 -21.70
N ASN A 75 0.69 10.69 -20.96
CA ASN A 75 1.47 11.57 -20.08
C ASN A 75 2.95 11.54 -20.48
N ASN A 76 3.72 10.63 -19.88
CA ASN A 76 5.11 10.37 -20.23
C ASN A 76 5.53 8.99 -19.71
N ILE A 77 6.70 8.53 -20.17
CA ILE A 77 7.27 7.24 -19.80
C ILE A 77 7.50 7.09 -18.30
N TYR A 78 7.97 8.13 -17.61
CA TYR A 78 8.25 8.08 -16.18
C TYR A 78 6.99 7.89 -15.33
N ILE A 79 5.89 8.57 -15.68
CA ILE A 79 4.59 8.44 -15.03
C ILE A 79 4.02 7.04 -15.30
N GLY A 80 4.01 6.59 -16.55
CA GLY A 80 3.48 5.27 -16.90
C GLY A 80 4.18 4.14 -16.15
N PHE A 81 5.52 4.15 -16.14
CA PHE A 81 6.31 3.16 -15.40
C PHE A 81 6.25 3.35 -13.88
N GLY A 82 6.15 4.59 -13.39
CA GLY A 82 5.97 4.87 -11.96
C GLY A 82 4.69 4.23 -11.43
N PHE A 83 3.55 4.46 -12.09
CA PHE A 83 2.28 3.85 -11.72
C PHE A 83 2.30 2.32 -11.88
N MET A 84 2.97 1.82 -12.93
CA MET A 84 3.18 0.39 -13.14
C MET A 84 3.87 -0.25 -11.92
N LEU A 85 5.02 0.28 -11.51
CA LEU A 85 5.83 -0.27 -10.43
C LEU A 85 5.16 -0.14 -9.06
N LEU A 86 4.46 0.98 -8.83
CA LEU A 86 3.88 1.30 -7.51
C LEU A 86 2.52 0.67 -7.25
N PHE A 87 1.67 0.51 -8.29
CA PHE A 87 0.27 0.11 -8.09
C PHE A 87 -0.15 -1.11 -8.90
N PHE A 88 0.25 -1.20 -10.16
CA PHE A 88 -0.30 -2.23 -11.05
C PHE A 88 0.46 -3.55 -10.94
N LEU A 89 1.79 -3.50 -10.95
CA LEU A 89 2.64 -4.69 -10.83
C LEU A 89 2.47 -5.38 -9.47
N PRO A 90 2.49 -4.66 -8.32
CA PRO A 90 2.17 -5.27 -7.03
C PRO A 90 0.74 -5.84 -6.98
N ALA A 91 -0.22 -5.22 -7.69
CA ALA A 91 -1.59 -5.72 -7.73
C ALA A 91 -1.71 -7.04 -8.51
N VAL A 92 -1.04 -7.16 -9.67
CA VAL A 92 -0.98 -8.43 -10.42
C VAL A 92 -0.26 -9.51 -9.62
N TYR A 93 0.88 -9.18 -9.02
CA TYR A 93 1.62 -10.10 -8.15
C TYR A 93 0.78 -10.60 -6.98
N THR A 94 0.08 -9.70 -6.29
CA THR A 94 -0.82 -10.03 -5.17
C THR A 94 -1.99 -10.89 -5.64
N SER A 95 -2.59 -10.56 -6.78
CA SER A 95 -3.69 -11.33 -7.35
C SER A 95 -3.27 -12.75 -7.71
N TRP A 96 -2.05 -12.91 -8.24
CA TRP A 96 -1.47 -14.22 -8.51
C TRP A 96 -1.33 -15.05 -7.24
N LEU A 97 -0.75 -14.48 -6.16
CA LEU A 97 -0.64 -15.15 -4.87
C LEU A 97 -2.01 -15.57 -4.30
N PHE A 98 -3.02 -14.71 -4.41
CA PHE A 98 -4.39 -15.03 -3.99
C PHE A 98 -5.05 -16.16 -4.79
N GLY A 99 -4.66 -16.32 -6.05
CA GLY A 99 -5.14 -17.39 -6.93
C GLY A 99 -4.47 -18.74 -6.68
N LEU A 100 -3.41 -18.80 -5.88
CA LEU A 100 -2.74 -20.07 -5.54
C LEU A 100 -3.61 -20.89 -4.58
N ALA A 101 -3.97 -22.09 -4.99
CA ALA A 101 -4.68 -23.07 -4.19
C ALA A 101 -4.05 -24.46 -4.36
N ARG A 102 -3.99 -25.24 -3.27
CA ARG A 102 -3.53 -26.62 -3.27
C ARG A 102 -4.71 -27.56 -3.00
N PRO A 103 -4.94 -28.59 -3.83
CA PRO A 103 -5.93 -29.62 -3.52
C PRO A 103 -5.45 -30.53 -2.40
N VAL A 104 -6.34 -30.84 -1.46
CA VAL A 104 -6.13 -31.91 -0.46
C VAL A 104 -6.55 -33.23 -1.10
N GLN A 105 -5.63 -34.20 -1.15
CA GLN A 105 -5.82 -35.47 -1.86
C GLN A 105 -7.01 -36.30 -1.37
N GLU A 106 -7.44 -36.11 -0.11
CA GLU A 106 -8.45 -36.97 0.52
C GLU A 106 -9.86 -36.39 0.55
N GLU A 107 -10.04 -35.06 0.43
CA GLU A 107 -11.36 -34.43 0.67
C GLU A 107 -11.88 -33.56 -0.47
N ASN A 108 -11.18 -33.47 -1.61
CA ASN A 108 -11.51 -32.54 -2.71
C ASN A 108 -11.68 -31.07 -2.24
N VAL A 109 -11.08 -30.72 -1.09
CA VAL A 109 -11.07 -29.37 -0.51
C VAL A 109 -9.84 -28.64 -1.02
N LEU A 110 -10.02 -27.39 -1.44
CA LEU A 110 -8.95 -26.50 -1.85
C LEU A 110 -8.45 -25.67 -0.66
N ILE A 111 -7.17 -25.80 -0.33
CA ILE A 111 -6.48 -24.93 0.62
C ILE A 111 -5.91 -23.73 -0.14
N TRP A 112 -6.47 -22.55 0.11
CA TRP A 112 -6.03 -21.30 -0.51
C TRP A 112 -4.80 -20.73 0.20
N TYR A 113 -3.98 -20.01 -0.55
CA TYR A 113 -2.79 -19.37 0.02
C TYR A 113 -3.19 -18.32 1.09
N PRO A 114 -2.60 -18.36 2.30
CA PRO A 114 -3.10 -17.62 3.44
C PRO A 114 -2.87 -16.11 3.32
N LEU A 115 -3.87 -15.31 3.73
CA LEU A 115 -3.83 -13.84 3.72
C LEU A 115 -2.58 -13.25 4.42
N PRO A 116 -2.18 -13.69 5.63
CA PRO A 116 -0.92 -13.28 6.28
C PRO A 116 0.29 -13.32 5.37
N SER A 117 0.47 -14.43 4.66
CA SER A 117 1.61 -14.66 3.79
C SER A 117 1.55 -13.78 2.55
N VAL A 118 0.35 -13.55 1.99
CA VAL A 118 0.20 -12.61 0.87
C VAL A 118 0.59 -11.19 1.28
N ILE A 119 0.08 -10.69 2.40
CA ILE A 119 0.38 -9.35 2.88
C ILE A 119 1.88 -9.20 3.19
N PHE A 120 2.49 -10.23 3.79
CA PHE A 120 3.94 -10.26 4.01
C PHE A 120 4.74 -10.17 2.69
N LEU A 121 4.41 -11.00 1.70
CA LEU A 121 5.10 -10.99 0.41
C LEU A 121 4.87 -9.68 -0.35
N LEU A 122 3.66 -9.13 -0.32
CA LEU A 122 3.34 -7.82 -0.88
C LEU A 122 4.16 -6.71 -0.22
N THR A 123 4.28 -6.72 1.11
CA THR A 123 5.05 -5.74 1.87
C THR A 123 6.52 -5.74 1.44
N ASN A 124 7.13 -6.92 1.33
CA ASN A 124 8.51 -7.05 0.84
C ASN A 124 8.65 -6.63 -0.62
N PHE A 125 7.69 -6.99 -1.48
CA PHE A 125 7.70 -6.61 -2.89
C PHE A 125 7.69 -5.08 -3.07
N VAL A 126 6.80 -4.39 -2.34
CA VAL A 126 6.70 -2.93 -2.37
C VAL A 126 7.94 -2.28 -1.78
N ALA A 127 8.43 -2.77 -0.63
CA ALA A 127 9.63 -2.23 0.01
C ALA A 127 10.88 -2.35 -0.89
N LEU A 128 11.06 -3.50 -1.56
CA LEU A 128 12.16 -3.70 -2.51
C LEU A 128 12.02 -2.78 -3.72
N THR A 129 10.83 -2.75 -4.33
CA THR A 129 10.56 -1.91 -5.51
C THR A 129 10.84 -0.43 -5.21
N LEU A 130 10.36 0.08 -4.08
CA LEU A 130 10.56 1.46 -3.68
C LEU A 130 11.98 1.77 -3.23
N THR A 131 12.71 0.78 -2.68
CA THR A 131 14.13 0.94 -2.43
C THR A 131 14.87 1.14 -3.76
N PHE A 132 14.60 0.33 -4.78
CA PHE A 132 15.21 0.49 -6.10
C PHE A 132 14.82 1.81 -6.77
N VAL A 133 13.54 2.18 -6.74
CA VAL A 133 13.06 3.47 -7.29
C VAL A 133 13.71 4.64 -6.54
N GLY A 134 13.78 4.57 -5.21
CA GLY A 134 14.39 5.61 -4.39
C GLY A 134 15.89 5.75 -4.67
N ILE A 135 16.63 4.65 -4.85
CA ILE A 135 18.05 4.68 -5.23
C ILE A 135 18.20 5.32 -6.61
N TYR A 136 17.38 4.92 -7.58
CA TYR A 136 17.41 5.50 -8.93
C TYR A 136 17.19 7.02 -8.89
N VAL A 137 16.19 7.47 -8.13
CA VAL A 137 15.88 8.89 -7.93
C VAL A 137 17.03 9.61 -7.23
N GLN A 138 17.58 9.05 -6.15
CA GLN A 138 18.69 9.65 -5.39
C GLN A 138 19.97 9.84 -6.24
N MET A 139 20.22 8.93 -7.17
CA MET A 139 21.40 8.98 -8.06
C MET A 139 21.21 9.91 -9.28
N HIS A 140 19.99 10.42 -9.54
CA HIS A 140 19.70 11.29 -10.68
C HIS A 140 19.61 12.78 -10.31
N PRO A 141 20.22 13.68 -11.11
CA PRO A 141 20.34 15.12 -10.81
C PRO A 141 19.04 15.94 -10.98
N ILE A 142 17.89 15.30 -11.24
CA ILE A 142 16.57 15.97 -11.39
C ILE A 142 15.88 16.15 -10.02
N THR A 143 16.32 15.43 -8.99
CA THR A 143 15.83 15.52 -7.60
C THR A 143 15.85 16.92 -6.97
N PRO A 144 16.85 17.80 -7.20
CA PRO A 144 16.87 19.10 -6.56
C PRO A 144 15.75 20.01 -7.06
N ILE A 145 15.37 19.90 -8.34
CA ILE A 145 14.39 20.78 -8.97
C ILE A 145 12.97 20.45 -8.47
N ALA A 146 12.60 19.18 -8.47
CA ALA A 146 11.31 18.74 -7.93
C ALA A 146 11.20 18.97 -6.41
N ALA A 147 12.31 18.78 -5.67
CA ALA A 147 12.36 19.10 -4.25
C ALA A 147 12.19 20.61 -4.00
N GLN A 148 12.79 21.47 -4.82
CA GLN A 148 12.66 22.92 -4.71
C GLN A 148 11.23 23.40 -4.95
N GLU A 149 10.53 22.86 -5.95
CA GLU A 149 9.13 23.23 -6.21
C GLU A 149 8.20 22.82 -5.06
N VAL A 150 8.35 21.61 -4.53
CA VAL A 150 7.55 21.14 -3.38
C VAL A 150 7.86 21.96 -2.13
N THR A 151 9.15 22.19 -1.84
CA THR A 151 9.56 23.00 -0.70
C THR A 151 9.08 24.44 -0.82
N ALA A 152 9.14 25.05 -2.01
CA ALA A 152 8.64 26.40 -2.25
C ALA A 152 7.14 26.52 -1.98
N ASN A 153 6.34 25.55 -2.43
CA ASN A 153 4.90 25.51 -2.16
C ASN A 153 4.60 25.39 -0.65
N ILE A 154 5.32 24.53 0.07
CA ILE A 154 5.10 24.34 1.52
C ILE A 154 5.56 25.58 2.31
N VAL A 155 6.71 26.17 1.95
CA VAL A 155 7.20 27.44 2.53
C VAL A 155 6.20 28.56 2.29
N GLN A 156 5.60 28.65 1.11
CA GLN A 156 4.57 29.64 0.81
C GLN A 156 3.33 29.46 1.69
N VAL A 157 2.87 28.23 1.89
CA VAL A 157 1.74 27.93 2.80
C VAL A 157 2.10 28.25 4.26
N MET A 158 3.32 27.94 4.71
CA MET A 158 3.76 28.27 6.06
C MET A 158 3.88 29.78 6.29
N ARG A 159 4.36 30.54 5.30
CA ARG A 159 4.39 32.01 5.36
C ARG A 159 3.01 32.65 5.38
N GLN A 160 2.01 31.99 4.80
CA GLN A 160 0.61 32.43 4.92
C GLN A 160 0.04 32.19 6.32
N SER A 161 0.62 31.28 7.10
CA SER A 161 0.28 31.13 8.52
C SER A 161 1.07 32.15 9.35
N GLN A 162 0.37 33.15 9.88
CA GLN A 162 0.97 34.27 10.64
C GLN A 162 1.68 33.88 11.95
N SER A 163 1.70 32.60 12.32
CA SER A 163 2.15 32.10 13.62
C SER A 163 3.51 31.40 13.60
N ILE A 164 4.20 31.30 12.45
CA ILE A 164 5.47 30.56 12.33
C ILE A 164 6.63 31.54 12.12
N ASN A 165 7.69 31.38 12.90
CA ASN A 165 8.90 32.20 12.80
C ASN A 165 9.68 31.88 11.51
N GLU A 166 10.23 32.90 10.84
CA GLU A 166 11.02 32.72 9.60
C GLU A 166 12.24 31.82 9.81
N ALA A 167 12.84 31.82 11.01
CA ALA A 167 13.93 30.90 11.34
C ALA A 167 13.49 29.42 11.28
N ASP A 168 12.28 29.13 11.76
CA ASP A 168 11.71 27.78 11.73
C ASP A 168 11.32 27.36 10.31
N ILE A 169 10.84 28.31 9.50
CA ILE A 169 10.53 28.10 8.08
C ILE A 169 11.79 27.73 7.31
N LEU A 170 12.90 28.42 7.56
CA LEU A 170 14.19 28.13 6.93
C LEU A 170 14.75 26.76 7.34
N ALA A 171 14.72 26.44 8.64
CA ALA A 171 15.17 25.14 9.14
C ALA A 171 14.34 23.98 8.56
N PHE A 172 13.02 24.16 8.44
CA PHE A 172 12.14 23.17 7.84
C PHE A 172 12.36 23.03 6.33
N SER A 173 12.56 24.15 5.62
CA SER A 173 12.91 24.16 4.21
C SER A 173 14.21 23.38 3.95
N GLU A 174 15.24 23.59 4.79
CA GLU A 174 16.51 22.90 4.70
C GLU A 174 16.36 21.39 4.94
N LEU A 175 15.55 20.99 5.93
CA LEU A 175 15.22 19.58 6.19
C LEU A 175 14.54 18.93 4.97
N LEU A 176 13.56 19.60 4.38
CA LEU A 176 12.85 19.12 3.19
C LEU A 176 13.79 18.94 2.00
N THR A 177 14.66 19.92 1.71
CA THR A 177 15.59 19.84 0.58
C THR A 177 16.68 18.81 0.80
N THR A 178 17.23 18.72 2.02
CA THR A 178 18.34 17.82 2.36
C THR A 178 17.88 16.36 2.38
N HIS A 179 16.63 16.10 2.77
CA HIS A 179 16.08 14.75 2.85
C HIS A 179 14.99 14.45 1.82
N ALA A 180 14.88 15.24 0.76
CA ALA A 180 13.80 15.16 -0.23
C ALA A 180 13.59 13.75 -0.80
N ALA A 181 14.67 13.09 -1.21
CA ALA A 181 14.61 11.74 -1.78
C ALA A 181 14.08 10.72 -0.75
N THR A 182 14.58 10.77 0.48
CA THR A 182 14.17 9.89 1.57
C THR A 182 12.71 10.12 1.97
N LEU A 183 12.31 11.39 2.13
CA LEU A 183 10.92 11.75 2.47
C LEU A 183 9.95 11.34 1.36
N THR A 184 10.33 11.54 0.10
CA THR A 184 9.54 11.09 -1.06
C THR A 184 9.38 9.57 -1.07
N ALA A 185 10.46 8.82 -0.84
CA ALA A 185 10.41 7.37 -0.77
C ALA A 185 9.51 6.87 0.38
N ILE A 186 9.59 7.48 1.57
CA ILE A 186 8.73 7.18 2.72
C ILE A 186 7.26 7.46 2.39
N ALA A 187 6.96 8.63 1.80
CA ALA A 187 5.61 9.03 1.43
C ALA A 187 5.02 8.07 0.38
N LEU A 188 5.77 7.75 -0.68
CA LEU A 188 5.35 6.81 -1.71
C LEU A 188 5.16 5.40 -1.16
N THR A 189 5.99 4.95 -0.20
CA THR A 189 5.83 3.65 0.47
C THR A 189 4.53 3.58 1.24
N THR A 190 4.26 4.62 2.03
CA THR A 190 3.03 4.74 2.81
C THR A 190 1.81 4.76 1.91
N TYR A 191 1.82 5.62 0.90
CA TYR A 191 0.75 5.76 -0.09
C TYR A 191 0.50 4.42 -0.78
N SER A 192 1.53 3.81 -1.37
CA SER A 192 1.40 2.58 -2.15
C SER A 192 0.80 1.44 -1.34
N LEU A 193 1.28 1.21 -0.10
CA LEU A 193 0.77 0.11 0.73
C LEU A 193 -0.67 0.35 1.19
N ILE A 194 -1.02 1.55 1.67
CA ILE A 194 -2.38 1.87 2.10
C ILE A 194 -3.36 1.65 0.95
N PHE A 195 -3.04 2.18 -0.24
CA PHE A 195 -3.94 2.03 -1.39
C PHE A 195 -3.96 0.62 -1.94
N LEU A 196 -2.84 -0.11 -2.03
CA LEU A 196 -2.85 -1.49 -2.48
C LEU A 196 -3.68 -2.40 -1.57
N ILE A 197 -3.52 -2.26 -0.25
CA ILE A 197 -4.28 -3.03 0.74
C ILE A 197 -5.76 -2.65 0.68
N GLY A 198 -6.08 -1.35 0.56
CA GLY A 198 -7.44 -0.86 0.38
C GLY A 198 -8.09 -1.39 -0.90
N ASN A 199 -7.40 -1.26 -2.05
CA ASN A 199 -7.84 -1.78 -3.34
C ASN A 199 -8.08 -3.29 -3.27
N LEU A 200 -7.19 -4.05 -2.63
CA LEU A 200 -7.36 -5.49 -2.42
C LEU A 200 -8.64 -5.80 -1.61
N TYR A 201 -8.89 -5.08 -0.52
CA TYR A 201 -10.09 -5.26 0.30
C TYR A 201 -11.39 -4.93 -0.46
N PHE A 202 -11.42 -3.79 -1.15
CA PHE A 202 -12.60 -3.34 -1.89
C PHE A 202 -12.85 -4.19 -3.15
N SER A 203 -11.80 -4.61 -3.85
CA SER A 203 -11.93 -5.48 -5.02
C SER A 203 -12.43 -6.87 -4.65
N MET A 204 -11.98 -7.48 -3.55
CA MET A 204 -12.55 -8.75 -3.08
C MET A 204 -14.01 -8.60 -2.69
N THR A 205 -14.38 -7.51 -2.02
CA THR A 205 -15.77 -7.22 -1.68
C THR A 205 -16.63 -7.08 -2.95
N THR A 206 -16.13 -6.33 -3.94
CA THR A 206 -16.82 -6.12 -5.23
C THR A 206 -16.94 -7.43 -6.01
N ALA A 207 -15.86 -8.21 -6.12
CA ALA A 207 -15.85 -9.51 -6.79
C ALA A 207 -16.80 -10.51 -6.12
N GLN A 208 -16.92 -10.47 -4.78
CA GLN A 208 -17.90 -11.28 -4.06
C GLN A 208 -19.34 -10.88 -4.39
N TYR A 209 -19.66 -9.58 -4.41
CA TYR A 209 -20.99 -9.09 -4.81
C TYR A 209 -21.32 -9.48 -6.26
N MET A 210 -20.33 -9.46 -7.15
CA MET A 210 -20.47 -9.89 -8.55
C MET A 210 -20.46 -11.43 -8.72
N LYS A 211 -20.33 -12.20 -7.63
CA LYS A 211 -20.20 -13.68 -7.65
C LYS A 211 -19.03 -14.18 -8.53
N LEU A 212 -18.01 -13.34 -8.69
CA LEU A 212 -16.79 -13.64 -9.43
C LEU A 212 -15.71 -14.26 -8.54
N LEU A 213 -15.81 -14.09 -7.21
CA LEU A 213 -14.80 -14.57 -6.28
C LEU A 213 -14.89 -16.10 -6.10
N THR A 214 -13.86 -16.82 -6.54
CA THR A 214 -13.77 -18.29 -6.41
C THR A 214 -13.36 -18.75 -5.01
N ARG A 215 -12.64 -17.90 -4.28
CA ARG A 215 -12.11 -18.17 -2.94
C ARG A 215 -13.11 -17.74 -1.85
N PRO A 216 -13.23 -18.45 -0.72
CA PRO A 216 -13.98 -17.96 0.44
C PRO A 216 -13.33 -16.70 1.03
N ARG A 217 -14.15 -15.70 1.36
CA ARG A 217 -13.65 -14.45 1.92
C ARG A 217 -13.05 -14.66 3.32
N ASP A 218 -11.81 -14.25 3.52
CA ASP A 218 -11.18 -14.26 4.85
C ASP A 218 -11.77 -13.17 5.76
N ASP A 219 -11.85 -13.43 7.08
CA ASP A 219 -12.16 -12.40 8.06
C ASP A 219 -10.91 -11.58 8.38
N TRP A 220 -10.70 -10.50 7.63
CA TRP A 220 -9.56 -9.60 7.78
C TRP A 220 -9.34 -9.11 9.21
N LYS A 221 -10.39 -8.94 10.02
CA LYS A 221 -10.26 -8.47 11.41
C LYS A 221 -9.48 -9.47 12.27
N GLN A 222 -9.65 -10.75 11.96
CA GLN A 222 -9.01 -11.87 12.67
C GLN A 222 -7.70 -12.28 12.01
N THR A 223 -7.70 -12.39 10.68
CA THR A 223 -6.62 -13.03 9.92
C THR A 223 -5.56 -12.05 9.42
N PHE A 224 -5.79 -10.73 9.44
CA PHE A 224 -4.76 -9.75 9.04
C PHE A 224 -3.70 -9.64 10.15
N ARG A 225 -2.76 -10.59 10.16
CA ARG A 225 -1.60 -10.65 11.05
C ARG A 225 -0.38 -10.95 10.20
N LEU A 226 0.77 -10.42 10.58
CA LEU A 226 2.02 -10.76 9.90
C LEU A 226 2.59 -12.07 10.47
N PRO A 227 3.38 -12.81 9.68
CA PRO A 227 4.24 -13.87 10.24
C PRO A 227 5.32 -13.26 11.12
N LEU A 228 5.86 -14.05 12.07
CA LEU A 228 6.92 -13.59 12.98
C LEU A 228 8.17 -13.08 12.23
N SER A 229 8.47 -13.66 11.06
CA SER A 229 9.54 -13.18 10.18
C SER A 229 9.39 -11.70 9.80
N GLY A 230 8.16 -11.22 9.63
CA GLY A 230 7.88 -9.80 9.36
C GLY A 230 8.26 -8.89 10.53
N LEU A 231 8.01 -9.32 11.78
CA LEU A 231 8.44 -8.56 12.95
C LEU A 231 9.98 -8.55 13.09
N ILE A 232 10.64 -9.67 12.80
CA ILE A 232 12.10 -9.76 12.84
C ILE A 232 12.72 -8.78 11.83
N ILE A 233 12.22 -8.78 10.59
CA ILE A 233 12.69 -7.84 9.55
C ILE A 233 12.46 -6.39 9.99
N PHE A 234 11.30 -6.08 10.57
CA PHE A 234 11.01 -4.73 11.08
C PHE A 234 12.01 -4.29 12.16
N ILE A 235 12.28 -5.14 13.16
CA ILE A 235 13.22 -4.83 14.25
C ILE A 235 14.63 -4.59 13.69
N ILE A 236 15.09 -5.46 12.80
CA ILE A 236 16.41 -5.32 12.16
C ILE A 236 16.46 -4.01 11.35
N ALA A 237 15.45 -3.71 10.54
CA ALA A 237 15.40 -2.48 9.75
C ALA A 237 15.43 -1.22 10.63
N CYS A 238 14.70 -1.22 11.76
CA CYS A 238 14.75 -0.13 12.74
C CYS A 238 16.17 0.06 13.29
N ILE A 239 16.80 -1.01 13.79
CA ILE A 239 18.16 -0.95 14.37
C ILE A 239 19.15 -0.44 13.34
N VAL A 240 19.15 -1.01 12.13
CA VAL A 240 20.11 -0.62 11.07
C VAL A 240 19.86 0.82 10.61
N SER A 241 18.62 1.31 10.59
CA SER A 241 18.33 2.70 10.22
C SER A 241 18.93 3.73 11.18
N MET A 242 19.20 3.34 12.44
CA MET A 242 19.83 4.19 13.45
C MET A 242 21.36 4.22 13.34
N LEU A 243 21.98 3.27 12.63
CA LEU A 243 23.44 3.14 12.52
C LEU A 243 24.04 4.01 11.41
N GLU A 244 23.22 4.63 10.57
CA GLU A 244 23.61 5.55 9.49
C GLU A 244 24.77 5.07 8.59
N LEU A 245 24.78 3.78 8.23
CA LEU A 245 25.89 3.09 7.54
C LEU A 245 26.16 3.53 6.08
N GLY A 246 25.39 4.48 5.54
CA GLY A 246 25.59 5.08 4.22
C GLY A 246 24.29 5.45 3.50
N PRO A 247 24.31 6.35 2.51
CA PRO A 247 23.08 6.94 1.94
C PRO A 247 22.13 5.91 1.32
N ILE A 248 22.66 4.92 0.58
CA ILE A 248 21.87 3.87 -0.08
C ILE A 248 21.25 2.91 0.96
N LEU A 249 22.04 2.46 1.93
CA LEU A 249 21.57 1.57 3.00
C LEU A 249 20.57 2.28 3.91
N ASN A 250 20.79 3.56 4.21
CA ASN A 250 19.88 4.38 5.01
C ASN A 250 18.53 4.55 4.31
N LEU A 251 18.53 4.79 2.99
CA LEU A 251 17.30 4.86 2.23
C LEU A 251 16.53 3.53 2.29
N GLY A 252 17.20 2.41 1.97
CA GLY A 252 16.57 1.09 1.97
C GLY A 252 15.99 0.72 3.34
N THR A 253 16.78 0.89 4.40
CA THR A 253 16.32 0.60 5.77
C THR A 253 15.14 1.48 6.19
N ARG A 254 15.12 2.77 5.83
CA ARG A 254 13.98 3.66 6.09
C ARG A 254 12.73 3.26 5.30
N VAL A 255 12.88 2.81 4.06
CA VAL A 255 11.77 2.28 3.25
C VAL A 255 11.21 1.01 3.89
N PHE A 256 12.07 0.06 4.29
CA PHE A 256 11.65 -1.16 4.97
C PHE A 256 10.97 -0.88 6.31
N THR A 257 11.56 -0.03 7.15
CA THR A 257 10.97 0.40 8.42
C THR A 257 9.58 0.99 8.18
N THR A 258 9.45 1.92 7.22
CA THR A 258 8.16 2.54 6.87
C THR A 258 7.13 1.52 6.39
N ALA A 259 7.53 0.61 5.48
CA ALA A 259 6.65 -0.40 4.91
C ALA A 259 6.04 -1.29 6.00
N TYR A 260 6.88 -1.78 6.91
CA TYR A 260 6.45 -2.61 8.01
C TYR A 260 5.68 -1.82 9.07
N THR A 261 6.06 -0.57 9.40
CA THR A 261 5.27 0.30 10.29
C THR A 261 3.83 0.42 9.79
N VAL A 262 3.64 0.73 8.51
CA VAL A 262 2.30 0.90 7.90
C VAL A 262 1.49 -0.38 8.01
N VAL A 263 2.05 -1.52 7.62
CA VAL A 263 1.33 -2.80 7.59
C VAL A 263 1.04 -3.31 9.02
N ILE A 264 1.98 -3.13 9.95
CA ILE A 264 1.79 -3.46 11.37
C ILE A 264 0.70 -2.55 11.97
N SER A 265 0.69 -1.25 11.68
CA SER A 265 -0.38 -0.34 12.13
C SER A 265 -1.75 -0.74 11.58
N ILE A 266 -1.84 -1.14 10.29
CA ILE A 266 -3.09 -1.68 9.72
C ILE A 266 -3.51 -2.98 10.42
N SER A 267 -2.57 -3.85 10.76
CA SER A 267 -2.83 -5.06 11.56
C SER A 267 -3.38 -4.71 12.95
N GLY A 268 -2.82 -3.70 13.62
CA GLY A 268 -3.34 -3.21 14.89
C GLY A 268 -4.73 -2.60 14.77
N LEU A 269 -5.03 -1.88 13.68
CA LEU A 269 -6.37 -1.39 13.40
C LEU A 269 -7.36 -2.55 13.18
N ALA A 270 -6.95 -3.61 12.48
CA ALA A 270 -7.75 -4.83 12.32
C ALA A 270 -7.97 -5.53 13.67
N TYR A 271 -6.96 -5.58 14.53
CA TYR A 271 -7.06 -6.10 15.89
C TYR A 271 -8.04 -5.28 16.75
N LEU A 272 -7.97 -3.95 16.68
CA LEU A 272 -8.91 -3.06 17.36
C LEU A 272 -10.36 -3.34 16.92
N HIS A 273 -10.60 -3.54 15.62
CA HIS A 273 -11.93 -3.94 15.13
C HIS A 273 -12.38 -5.30 15.64
N HIS A 274 -11.46 -6.22 15.90
CA HIS A 274 -11.78 -7.55 16.43
C HIS A 274 -12.17 -7.48 17.90
N ILE A 275 -11.36 -6.83 18.76
CA ILE A 275 -11.62 -6.74 20.20
C ILE A 275 -12.85 -5.87 20.52
N THR A 276 -13.14 -4.85 19.71
CA THR A 276 -14.32 -3.99 19.90
C THR A 276 -15.63 -4.62 19.42
N LYS A 277 -15.61 -5.80 18.78
CA LYS A 277 -16.80 -6.44 18.18
C LYS A 277 -17.92 -6.69 19.20
N ARG A 278 -17.58 -6.92 20.48
CA ARG A 278 -18.53 -7.21 21.56
C ARG A 278 -18.85 -6.02 22.47
N ILE A 279 -18.33 -4.82 22.16
CA ILE A 279 -18.50 -3.61 22.97
C ILE A 279 -19.63 -2.76 22.39
N SER A 280 -20.59 -2.34 23.23
CA SER A 280 -21.73 -1.52 22.82
C SER A 280 -21.33 -0.14 22.26
N GLY A 281 -20.25 0.46 22.81
CA GLY A 281 -19.69 1.74 22.36
C GLY A 281 -18.79 1.69 21.11
N ARG A 282 -18.78 0.58 20.35
CA ARG A 282 -17.86 0.35 19.23
C ARG A 282 -17.84 1.48 18.20
N ILE A 283 -19.01 2.01 17.83
CA ILE A 283 -19.12 3.06 16.81
C ILE A 283 -18.38 4.32 17.27
N ILE A 284 -18.56 4.71 18.53
CA ILE A 284 -17.93 5.91 19.11
C ILE A 284 -16.41 5.71 19.16
N ILE A 285 -15.95 4.59 19.69
CA ILE A 285 -14.51 4.28 19.82
C ILE A 285 -13.84 4.32 18.44
N LEU A 286 -14.39 3.61 17.46
CA LEU A 286 -13.81 3.57 16.12
C LEU A 286 -13.88 4.92 15.42
N SER A 287 -14.98 5.65 15.55
CA SER A 287 -15.11 6.98 14.94
C SER A 287 -14.07 7.95 15.48
N LEU A 288 -13.84 7.96 16.80
CA LEU A 288 -12.80 8.79 17.41
C LEU A 288 -11.41 8.40 16.93
N VAL A 289 -11.10 7.10 16.83
CA VAL A 289 -9.80 6.64 16.32
C VAL A 289 -9.59 7.04 14.86
N TYR A 290 -10.61 6.91 14.01
CA TYR A 290 -10.52 7.33 12.60
C TYR A 290 -10.40 8.85 12.46
N ILE A 291 -11.18 9.64 13.21
CA ILE A 291 -11.07 11.10 13.21
C ILE A 291 -9.67 11.51 13.67
N ALA A 292 -9.19 10.96 14.79
CA ALA A 292 -7.86 11.25 15.30
C ALA A 292 -6.76 10.86 14.31
N ALA A 293 -6.88 9.71 13.63
CA ALA A 293 -5.93 9.28 12.60
C ALA A 293 -5.87 10.23 11.39
N LEU A 294 -6.96 10.94 11.06
CA LEU A 294 -7.02 11.91 9.97
C LEU A 294 -6.53 13.31 10.35
N THR A 295 -6.34 13.59 11.65
CA THR A 295 -5.81 14.88 12.11
C THR A 295 -4.29 14.85 12.20
N VAL A 296 -3.62 15.91 11.76
CA VAL A 296 -2.13 16.00 11.77
C VAL A 296 -1.56 15.79 13.17
N VAL A 297 -2.21 16.36 14.21
CA VAL A 297 -1.72 16.30 15.60
C VAL A 297 -1.81 14.89 16.19
N PHE A 298 -2.92 14.18 15.96
CA PHE A 298 -3.12 12.85 16.54
C PHE A 298 -2.73 11.70 15.60
N ALA A 299 -2.41 11.96 14.33
CA ALA A 299 -1.98 10.95 13.38
C ALA A 299 -0.77 10.14 13.89
N LEU A 300 0.26 10.82 14.41
CA LEU A 300 1.47 10.15 14.93
C LEU A 300 1.17 9.31 16.19
N PRO A 301 0.54 9.83 17.26
CA PRO A 301 0.15 9.02 18.41
C PRO A 301 -0.73 7.82 18.06
N ILE A 302 -1.72 7.99 17.18
CA ILE A 302 -2.62 6.91 16.77
C ILE A 302 -1.90 5.88 15.91
N ALA A 303 -1.02 6.30 15.00
CA ALA A 303 -0.17 5.40 14.22
C ALA A 303 0.73 4.57 15.14
N PHE A 304 1.33 5.19 16.17
CA PHE A 304 2.14 4.48 17.16
C PHE A 304 1.33 3.50 18.01
N MET A 305 0.16 3.91 18.50
CA MET A 305 -0.74 3.03 19.28
C MET A 305 -1.20 1.83 18.46
N THR A 306 -1.62 2.04 17.20
CA THR A 306 -2.01 0.96 16.30
C THR A 306 -0.82 0.08 15.92
N MET A 307 0.40 0.64 15.78
CA MET A 307 1.60 -0.16 15.57
C MET A 307 1.85 -1.10 16.76
N LEU A 308 1.80 -0.61 18.00
CA LEU A 308 1.98 -1.43 19.20
C LEU A 308 0.92 -2.54 19.29
N MET A 309 -0.34 -2.21 19.00
CA MET A 309 -1.43 -3.21 18.91
C MET A 309 -1.15 -4.26 17.83
N GLY A 310 -0.59 -3.86 16.69
CA GLY A 310 -0.23 -4.77 15.60
C GLY A 310 0.90 -5.72 15.94
N ILE A 311 1.91 -5.25 16.68
CA ILE A 311 3.00 -6.08 17.22
C ILE A 311 2.41 -7.11 18.18
N TRP A 312 1.61 -6.66 19.14
CA TRP A 312 0.95 -7.54 20.12
C TRP A 312 0.10 -8.62 19.43
N ALA A 313 -0.75 -8.21 18.48
CA ALA A 313 -1.64 -9.11 17.77
C ALA A 313 -0.87 -10.17 16.96
N THR A 314 0.28 -9.79 16.40
CA THR A 314 1.16 -10.71 15.67
C THR A 314 1.79 -11.73 16.61
N ILE A 315 2.31 -11.31 17.76
CA ILE A 315 2.89 -12.20 18.77
C ILE A 315 1.85 -13.20 19.27
N GLN A 316 0.67 -12.72 19.67
CA GLN A 316 -0.42 -13.55 20.17
C GLN A 316 -0.86 -14.61 19.15
N TYR A 317 -1.01 -14.24 17.88
CA TYR A 317 -1.41 -15.15 16.82
C TYR A 317 -0.41 -16.30 16.62
N ASN A 318 0.89 -15.99 16.61
CA ASN A 318 1.93 -17.01 16.41
C ASN A 318 2.05 -17.96 17.61
N PHE A 319 1.92 -17.47 18.85
CA PHE A 319 1.86 -18.34 20.03
C PHE A 319 0.66 -19.29 20.01
N GLN A 320 -0.52 -18.80 19.64
CA GLN A 320 -1.71 -19.64 19.53
C GLN A 320 -1.60 -20.69 18.42
N SER A 321 -0.91 -20.37 17.32
CA SER A 321 -0.65 -21.33 16.25
C SER A 321 0.33 -22.43 16.68
N TYR A 322 1.38 -22.07 17.44
CA TYR A 322 2.34 -23.03 17.97
C TYR A 322 1.68 -24.04 18.93
N ASN A 323 0.85 -23.55 19.85
CA ASN A 323 0.11 -24.40 20.80
C ASN A 323 -1.01 -25.26 20.17
N LYS A 324 -1.33 -25.07 18.88
CA LYS A 324 -2.27 -25.94 18.15
C LYS A 324 -1.56 -27.07 17.41
N LEU A 325 -0.25 -26.97 17.25
CA LEU A 325 0.59 -27.95 16.54
C LEU A 325 1.32 -28.89 17.50
N HIS A 326 1.34 -28.58 18.80
CA HIS A 326 1.94 -29.33 19.90
C HIS A 326 0.92 -29.52 21.03
#